data_AF-A0A849RDB8-F1
#
_entry.id   AF-A0A849RDB8-F1
#
_cell.length_a   1.000
_cell.length_b   1.000
_cell.length_c   1.000
_cell.angle_alpha   90.00
_cell.angle_beta   90.00
_cell.angle_gamma   90.00
#
_symmetry.space_group_name_H-M   'P 1'
#
loop_
_entity.id
_entity.type
_entity.pdbx_description
1 polymer ?
#
loop_
_entity_poly.entity_id
_entity_poly.type
_entity_poly.pdbx_seq_one_letter_code
_entity_poly.pdbx_strand_id
1 'polypeptide(L)'
;MMGLVLNIVLLFGWSLAAWAQAEAQGVPWSQLNQQEQQLLQKFNQNWDQLPADRQERLRNGARQWSNMNPDERTEARQRFQEWRQMSPDDQQRLRDRFQRFRELPPEKREAIRNARQWFRSLPPEERHEMRQRWKNMTPDERRTLRRQFKKNFEADGSAPQSNQFPHRDRPFRPNR
;
A
#
# COMPACT_ATOMS: atom_id res chain seq x y z
N MET A 1 39.56 75.28 -2.80
CA MET A 1 38.49 75.41 -3.82
C MET A 1 37.50 74.26 -3.62
N MET A 2 36.26 74.41 -4.11
CA MET A 2 35.14 73.43 -4.16
C MET A 2 35.57 71.98 -4.51
N GLY A 3 34.89 70.86 -4.22
CA GLY A 3 33.58 70.47 -3.62
C GLY A 3 33.36 68.96 -3.92
N LEU A 4 32.31 68.22 -3.48
CA LEU A 4 31.16 68.46 -2.60
C LEU A 4 30.60 67.09 -2.07
N VAL A 5 29.74 67.13 -1.05
CA VAL A 5 29.07 66.02 -0.30
C VAL A 5 28.23 65.02 -1.15
N LEU A 6 28.21 63.71 -0.82
CA LEU A 6 26.98 62.96 -0.45
C LEU A 6 27.21 61.54 0.12
N ASN A 7 26.27 61.08 0.96
CA ASN A 7 26.20 59.75 1.59
C ASN A 7 25.72 58.65 0.62
N ILE A 8 26.05 57.38 0.94
CA ILE A 8 25.07 56.30 1.21
C ILE A 8 25.77 55.17 2.00
N VAL A 9 25.11 54.71 3.06
CA VAL A 9 25.46 53.51 3.86
C VAL A 9 24.34 52.48 3.65
N LEU A 10 24.59 51.20 3.98
CA LEU A 10 23.74 50.01 3.81
C LEU A 10 23.90 49.37 2.40
N LEU A 11 23.95 48.05 2.21
CA LEU A 11 23.44 46.93 3.02
C LEU A 11 24.38 45.72 3.11
N PHE A 12 24.12 44.91 4.13
CA PHE A 12 24.70 43.60 4.47
C PHE A 12 24.90 42.63 3.29
N GLY A 13 26.15 42.27 3.01
CA GLY A 13 26.53 41.16 2.12
C GLY A 13 26.62 39.80 2.82
N TRP A 14 25.56 39.35 3.50
CA TRP A 14 25.48 38.06 4.21
C TRP A 14 24.27 37.23 3.73
N SER A 15 24.24 36.86 2.45
CA SER A 15 23.10 36.14 1.84
C SER A 15 23.50 35.14 0.74
N LEU A 16 24.52 34.31 0.97
CA LEU A 16 24.83 33.17 0.09
C LEU A 16 25.13 31.89 0.89
N ALA A 17 24.09 31.34 1.52
CA ALA A 17 23.57 30.02 1.15
C ALA A 17 22.46 29.60 2.13
N ALA A 18 21.24 30.12 1.92
CA ALA A 18 20.04 29.43 2.37
C ALA A 18 19.86 28.18 1.50
N TRP A 19 20.69 27.15 1.76
CA TRP A 19 20.48 25.82 1.20
C TRP A 19 19.06 25.40 1.54
N ALA A 20 18.30 25.00 0.52
CA ALA A 20 16.88 24.70 0.66
C ALA A 20 16.67 23.39 1.44
N GLN A 21 16.85 23.45 2.76
CA GLN A 21 16.15 22.59 3.70
C GLN A 21 14.68 23.01 3.72
N ALA A 22 14.00 22.76 2.61
CA ALA A 22 12.59 22.39 2.63
C ALA A 22 12.50 20.98 3.26
N GLU A 23 12.87 20.89 4.54
CA GLU A 23 12.36 19.84 5.41
C GLU A 23 10.85 19.92 5.27
N ALA A 24 10.23 18.84 4.82
CA ALA A 24 8.78 18.77 4.70
C ALA A 24 8.22 19.00 6.11
N GLN A 25 7.77 20.22 6.40
CA GLN A 25 7.43 20.62 7.76
C GLN A 25 6.30 19.71 8.24
N GLY A 26 6.59 18.98 9.32
CA GLY A 26 5.64 18.07 9.93
C GLY A 26 4.36 18.81 10.29
N VAL A 27 3.21 18.13 10.23
CA VAL A 27 1.95 18.73 10.66
C VAL A 27 1.96 18.75 12.18
N PRO A 28 1.98 19.93 12.84
CA PRO A 28 2.08 20.01 14.29
C PRO A 28 0.85 19.40 14.96
N TRP A 29 1.02 18.89 16.19
CA TRP A 29 -0.05 18.20 16.92
C TRP A 29 -1.36 18.99 17.02
N SER A 30 -1.27 20.32 17.14
CA SER A 30 -2.41 21.25 17.20
C SER A 30 -3.24 21.35 15.91
N GLN A 31 -2.70 20.94 14.76
CA GLN A 31 -3.41 20.91 13.47
C GLN A 31 -4.08 19.55 13.17
N LEU A 32 -3.91 18.56 14.05
CA LEU A 32 -4.68 17.32 13.98
C LEU A 32 -6.13 17.58 14.40
N ASN A 33 -7.10 16.97 13.71
CA ASN A 33 -8.49 17.06 14.16
C ASN A 33 -8.74 16.23 15.45
N GLN A 34 -9.87 16.45 16.11
CA GLN A 34 -10.18 15.82 17.41
C GLN A 34 -10.11 14.29 17.35
N GLN A 35 -10.58 13.67 16.26
CA GLN A 35 -10.55 12.21 16.09
C GLN A 35 -9.12 11.69 15.84
N GLU A 36 -8.31 12.41 15.06
CA GLU A 36 -6.88 12.14 14.86
C GLU A 36 -6.12 12.22 16.20
N GLN A 37 -6.35 13.28 16.99
CA GLN A 37 -5.71 13.47 18.31
C GLN A 37 -6.09 12.36 19.31
N GLN A 38 -7.37 11.94 19.35
CA GLN A 38 -7.82 10.84 20.21
C GLN A 38 -7.17 9.51 19.82
N LEU A 39 -7.14 9.16 18.52
CA LEU A 39 -6.56 7.90 18.04
C LEU A 39 -5.02 7.86 18.17
N LEU A 40 -4.38 9.02 18.09
CA LEU A 40 -2.92 9.17 18.14
C LEU A 40 -2.40 9.63 19.51
N GLN A 41 -3.24 9.74 20.55
CA GLN A 41 -2.91 10.38 21.84
C GLN A 41 -1.60 9.87 22.48
N LYS A 42 -1.27 8.58 22.30
CA LYS A 42 -0.02 7.95 22.74
C LYS A 42 1.26 8.51 22.11
N PHE A 43 1.14 9.31 21.05
CA PHE A 43 2.24 9.98 20.35
C PHE A 43 2.31 11.48 20.65
N ASN A 44 1.36 12.05 21.41
CA ASN A 44 1.29 13.51 21.66
C ASN A 44 2.63 14.09 22.14
N GLN A 45 3.23 13.48 23.17
CA GLN A 45 4.47 13.96 23.81
C GLN A 45 5.70 14.00 22.88
N ASN A 46 5.73 13.19 21.82
CA ASN A 46 6.86 13.11 20.89
C ASN A 46 6.45 13.35 19.43
N TRP A 47 5.26 13.89 19.18
CA TRP A 47 4.68 14.01 17.84
C TRP A 47 5.56 14.85 16.92
N ASP A 48 5.95 16.03 17.38
CA ASP A 48 6.76 16.99 16.61
C ASP A 48 8.22 16.52 16.43
N GLN A 49 8.64 15.45 17.14
CA GLN A 49 9.93 14.77 16.95
C GLN A 49 9.84 13.60 15.94
N LEU A 50 8.64 13.21 15.52
CA LEU A 50 8.47 12.17 14.50
C LEU A 50 8.80 12.75 13.11
N PRO A 51 9.55 12.02 12.26
CA PRO A 51 9.73 12.40 10.86
C PRO A 51 8.39 12.64 10.16
N ALA A 52 8.33 13.63 9.28
CA ALA A 52 7.07 14.05 8.63
C ALA A 52 6.37 12.91 7.86
N ASP A 53 7.13 12.01 7.24
CA ASP A 53 6.57 10.83 6.58
C ASP A 53 5.90 9.86 7.58
N ARG A 54 6.43 9.75 8.80
CA ARG A 54 5.89 8.94 9.90
C ARG A 54 4.65 9.59 10.48
N GLN A 55 4.65 10.91 10.67
CA GLN A 55 3.45 11.67 11.06
C GLN A 55 2.33 11.44 10.04
N GLU A 56 2.61 11.62 8.76
CA GLU A 56 1.61 11.48 7.69
C GLU A 56 1.09 10.04 7.55
N ARG A 57 1.95 9.01 7.75
CA ARG A 57 1.50 7.60 7.84
C ARG A 57 0.55 7.38 9.03
N LEU A 58 0.84 7.95 10.19
CA LEU A 58 0.00 7.84 11.40
C LEU A 58 -1.35 8.55 11.21
N ARG A 59 -1.36 9.76 10.65
CA ARG A 59 -2.59 10.50 10.30
C ARG A 59 -3.47 9.74 9.32
N ASN A 60 -2.90 9.23 8.24
CA ASN A 60 -3.65 8.44 7.25
C ASN A 60 -4.20 7.14 7.86
N GLY A 61 -3.45 6.49 8.76
CA GLY A 61 -3.96 5.36 9.54
C GLY A 61 -5.14 5.73 10.45
N ALA A 62 -5.06 6.87 11.14
CA ALA A 62 -6.14 7.38 12.00
C ALA A 62 -7.40 7.74 11.19
N ARG A 63 -7.26 8.43 10.05
CA ARG A 63 -8.37 8.73 9.12
C ARG A 63 -9.04 7.46 8.62
N GLN A 64 -8.24 6.49 8.16
CA GLN A 64 -8.77 5.22 7.67
C GLN A 64 -9.51 4.47 8.78
N TRP A 65 -8.98 4.46 10.01
CA TRP A 65 -9.63 3.83 11.17
C TRP A 65 -10.95 4.51 11.56
N SER A 66 -11.01 5.84 11.53
CA SER A 66 -12.23 6.61 11.79
C SER A 66 -13.33 6.28 10.79
N ASN A 67 -12.99 6.12 9.51
CA ASN A 67 -13.94 5.81 8.44
C ASN A 67 -14.41 4.34 8.42
N MET A 68 -13.78 3.44 9.18
CA MET A 68 -14.21 2.03 9.28
C MET A 68 -15.43 1.86 10.18
N ASN A 69 -16.35 0.99 9.77
CA ASN A 69 -17.46 0.51 10.60
C ASN A 69 -16.98 -0.50 11.68
N PRO A 70 -17.84 -0.93 12.64
CA PRO A 70 -17.43 -1.82 13.73
C PRO A 70 -16.85 -3.18 13.28
N ASP A 71 -17.38 -3.77 12.21
CA ASP A 71 -16.93 -5.07 11.69
C ASP A 71 -15.58 -4.92 10.97
N GLU A 72 -15.42 -3.88 10.15
CA GLU A 72 -14.15 -3.54 9.50
C GLU A 72 -13.03 -3.28 10.52
N ARG A 73 -13.35 -2.58 11.63
CA ARG A 73 -12.42 -2.37 12.76
C ARG A 73 -12.06 -3.69 13.44
N THR A 74 -13.01 -4.63 13.54
CA THR A 74 -12.79 -5.96 14.12
C THR A 74 -11.88 -6.80 13.23
N GLU A 75 -12.16 -6.87 11.92
CA GLU A 75 -11.25 -7.54 10.97
C GLU A 75 -9.86 -6.88 10.95
N ALA A 76 -9.78 -5.55 11.02
CA ALA A 76 -8.51 -4.83 11.02
C ALA A 76 -7.67 -5.16 12.27
N ARG A 77 -8.30 -5.30 13.45
CA ARG A 77 -7.64 -5.77 14.68
C ARG A 77 -7.12 -7.20 14.54
N GLN A 78 -7.92 -8.11 14.00
CA GLN A 78 -7.51 -9.50 13.76
C GLN A 78 -6.30 -9.56 12.82
N ARG A 79 -6.37 -8.91 11.66
CA ARG A 79 -5.25 -8.80 10.70
C ARG A 79 -3.99 -8.20 11.31
N PHE A 80 -4.13 -7.22 12.21
CA PHE A 80 -2.99 -6.63 12.92
C PHE A 80 -2.41 -7.57 13.99
N GLN A 81 -3.24 -8.36 14.67
CA GLN A 81 -2.78 -9.40 15.60
C GLN A 81 -2.02 -10.50 14.87
N GLU A 82 -2.58 -11.02 13.76
CA GLU A 82 -1.91 -11.98 12.86
C GLU A 82 -0.55 -11.44 12.41
N TRP A 83 -0.50 -10.20 11.91
CA TRP A 83 0.74 -9.58 11.46
C TRP A 83 1.80 -9.45 12.57
N ARG A 84 1.40 -9.11 13.81
CA ARG A 84 2.34 -9.05 14.95
C ARG A 84 2.87 -10.43 15.37
N GLN A 85 2.16 -11.51 15.06
CA GLN A 85 2.57 -12.89 15.34
C GLN A 85 3.42 -13.50 14.22
N MET A 86 3.48 -12.87 13.03
CA MET A 86 4.37 -13.29 11.94
C MET A 86 5.84 -13.11 12.31
N SER A 87 6.69 -14.03 11.82
CA SER A 87 8.15 -13.91 11.90
C SER A 87 8.65 -12.59 11.27
N PRO A 88 9.83 -12.07 11.66
CA PRO A 88 10.41 -10.89 11.02
C PRO A 88 10.53 -11.02 9.49
N ASP A 89 10.91 -12.20 9.00
CA ASP A 89 11.04 -12.47 7.56
C ASP A 89 9.68 -12.52 6.86
N ASP A 90 8.65 -13.08 7.50
CA ASP A 90 7.27 -13.08 6.99
C ASP A 90 6.71 -11.66 6.90
N GLN A 91 6.93 -10.85 7.95
CA GLN A 91 6.57 -9.44 7.95
C GLN A 91 7.29 -8.68 6.83
N GLN A 92 8.59 -8.92 6.63
CA GLN A 92 9.35 -8.26 5.57
C GLN A 92 8.87 -8.66 4.17
N ARG A 93 8.69 -9.97 3.91
CA ARG A 93 8.12 -10.47 2.65
C ARG A 93 6.74 -9.86 2.37
N LEU A 94 5.93 -9.62 3.39
CA LEU A 94 4.63 -8.95 3.23
C LEU A 94 4.77 -7.45 2.93
N ARG A 95 5.69 -6.73 3.60
CA ARG A 95 6.01 -5.33 3.31
C ARG A 95 6.48 -5.15 1.86
N ASP A 96 7.41 -5.97 1.40
CA ASP A 96 7.93 -5.91 0.02
C ASP A 96 6.83 -6.20 -1.03
N ARG A 97 5.91 -7.12 -0.73
CA ARG A 97 4.74 -7.39 -1.59
C ARG A 97 3.80 -6.19 -1.63
N PHE A 98 3.57 -5.54 -0.49
CA PHE A 98 2.72 -4.35 -0.39
C PHE A 98 3.35 -3.13 -1.09
N GLN A 99 4.67 -2.93 -0.97
CA GLN A 99 5.38 -1.88 -1.70
C GLN A 99 5.22 -2.06 -3.22
N ARG A 100 5.58 -3.24 -3.75
CA ARG A 100 5.40 -3.55 -5.19
C ARG A 100 3.96 -3.37 -5.65
N PHE A 101 2.97 -3.68 -4.79
CA PHE A 101 1.56 -3.43 -5.10
C PHE A 101 1.23 -1.92 -5.15
N ARG A 102 1.80 -1.08 -4.27
CA ARG A 102 1.61 0.37 -4.30
C ARG A 102 2.24 1.04 -5.52
N GLU A 103 3.34 0.48 -6.03
CA GLU A 103 4.06 0.93 -7.23
C GLU A 103 3.34 0.57 -8.54
N LEU A 104 2.31 -0.27 -8.51
CA LEU A 104 1.51 -0.59 -9.70
C LEU A 104 0.64 0.61 -10.14
N PRO A 105 0.44 0.81 -11.46
CA PRO A 105 -0.57 1.71 -12.02
C PRO A 105 -1.95 1.52 -11.36
N PRO A 106 -2.74 2.59 -11.17
CA PRO A 106 -4.02 2.54 -10.45
C PRO A 106 -4.98 1.48 -11.01
N GLU A 107 -5.04 1.32 -12.34
CA GLU A 107 -5.87 0.34 -13.04
C GLU A 107 -5.48 -1.10 -12.64
N LYS A 108 -4.17 -1.38 -12.58
CA LYS A 108 -3.62 -2.67 -12.15
C LYS A 108 -3.81 -2.91 -10.65
N ARG A 109 -3.92 -1.85 -9.83
CA ARG A 109 -4.28 -1.98 -8.41
C ARG A 109 -5.76 -2.26 -8.21
N GLU A 110 -6.63 -1.69 -9.06
CA GLU A 110 -8.07 -1.96 -9.07
C GLU A 110 -8.35 -3.40 -9.52
N ALA A 111 -7.69 -3.85 -10.59
CA ALA A 111 -7.69 -5.23 -11.08
C ALA A 111 -7.57 -6.28 -9.97
N ILE A 112 -6.53 -6.11 -9.14
CA ILE A 112 -6.18 -7.03 -8.06
C ILE A 112 -7.20 -6.95 -6.92
N ARG A 113 -7.78 -5.76 -6.67
CA ARG A 113 -8.87 -5.59 -5.70
C ARG A 113 -10.14 -6.31 -6.18
N ASN A 114 -10.54 -6.10 -7.42
CA ASN A 114 -11.71 -6.73 -8.04
C ASN A 114 -11.56 -8.27 -8.08
N ALA A 115 -10.43 -8.78 -8.58
CA ALA A 115 -10.15 -10.22 -8.60
C ALA A 115 -10.13 -10.84 -7.19
N ARG A 116 -9.63 -10.10 -6.17
CA ARG A 116 -9.66 -10.54 -4.76
C ARG A 116 -11.07 -10.51 -4.18
N GLN A 117 -11.89 -9.52 -4.52
CA GLN A 117 -13.28 -9.41 -4.08
C GLN A 117 -14.12 -10.54 -4.69
N TRP A 118 -14.02 -10.74 -6.00
CA TRP A 118 -14.63 -11.86 -6.72
C TRP A 118 -14.23 -13.21 -6.09
N PHE A 119 -12.93 -13.46 -5.90
CA PHE A 119 -12.47 -14.71 -5.28
C PHE A 119 -12.94 -14.86 -3.83
N ARG A 120 -13.27 -13.76 -3.13
CA ARG A 120 -13.83 -13.79 -1.77
C ARG A 120 -15.33 -14.08 -1.74
N SER A 121 -16.09 -13.64 -2.75
CA SER A 121 -17.53 -13.87 -2.88
C SER A 121 -17.89 -15.29 -3.34
N LEU A 122 -16.94 -16.04 -3.88
CA LEU A 122 -17.15 -17.46 -4.23
C LEU A 122 -17.46 -18.32 -2.98
N PRO A 123 -18.30 -19.38 -3.12
CA PRO A 123 -18.52 -20.37 -2.08
C PRO A 123 -17.23 -20.97 -1.50
N PRO A 124 -17.19 -21.39 -0.21
CA PRO A 124 -16.01 -22.02 0.40
C PRO A 124 -15.45 -23.20 -0.42
N GLU A 125 -16.32 -24.01 -1.01
CA GLU A 125 -16.06 -25.21 -1.79
C GLU A 125 -15.36 -24.84 -3.11
N GLU A 126 -15.93 -23.91 -3.88
CA GLU A 126 -15.30 -23.40 -5.12
C GLU A 126 -13.93 -22.79 -4.86
N ARG A 127 -13.80 -21.98 -3.80
CA ARG A 127 -12.49 -21.42 -3.39
C ARG A 127 -11.51 -22.50 -3.00
N HIS A 128 -11.96 -23.58 -2.35
CA HIS A 128 -11.11 -24.74 -2.04
C HIS A 128 -10.66 -25.41 -3.33
N GLU A 129 -11.60 -25.74 -4.22
CA GLU A 129 -11.33 -26.45 -5.47
C GLU A 129 -10.36 -25.68 -6.36
N MET A 130 -10.59 -24.39 -6.59
CA MET A 130 -9.67 -23.52 -7.33
C MET A 130 -8.24 -23.51 -6.75
N ARG A 131 -8.10 -23.50 -5.42
CA ARG A 131 -6.79 -23.59 -4.76
C ARG A 131 -6.13 -24.94 -4.99
N GLN A 132 -6.87 -26.04 -4.99
CA GLN A 132 -6.33 -27.37 -5.30
C GLN A 132 -5.96 -27.49 -6.78
N ARG A 133 -6.82 -27.06 -7.70
CA ARG A 133 -6.50 -26.98 -9.14
C ARG A 133 -5.19 -26.22 -9.36
N TRP A 134 -5.05 -25.02 -8.78
CA TRP A 134 -3.82 -24.21 -8.89
C TRP A 134 -2.59 -24.91 -8.30
N LYS A 135 -2.70 -25.59 -7.15
CA LYS A 135 -1.61 -26.38 -6.54
C LYS A 135 -1.17 -27.54 -7.44
N ASN A 136 -2.12 -28.18 -8.13
CA ASN A 136 -1.88 -29.36 -8.97
C ASN A 136 -1.40 -29.03 -10.39
N MET A 137 -1.46 -27.76 -10.81
CA MET A 137 -0.88 -27.30 -12.08
C MET A 137 0.65 -27.32 -12.08
N THR A 138 1.20 -27.76 -13.20
CA THR A 138 2.62 -27.62 -13.57
C THR A 138 3.04 -26.14 -13.68
N PRO A 139 4.34 -25.84 -13.62
CA PRO A 139 4.84 -24.48 -13.86
C PRO A 139 4.39 -23.90 -15.20
N ASP A 140 4.21 -24.73 -16.22
CA ASP A 140 3.91 -24.33 -17.60
C ASP A 140 2.43 -23.98 -17.77
N GLU A 141 1.53 -24.82 -17.25
CA GLU A 141 0.10 -24.52 -17.15
C GLU A 141 -0.13 -23.20 -16.38
N ARG A 142 0.58 -22.98 -15.26
CA ARG A 142 0.52 -21.71 -14.51
C ARG A 142 1.03 -20.51 -15.31
N ARG A 143 2.05 -20.66 -16.17
CA ARG A 143 2.53 -19.57 -17.04
C ARG A 143 1.51 -19.24 -18.13
N THR A 144 0.92 -20.25 -18.77
CA THR A 144 -0.13 -20.08 -19.77
C THR A 144 -1.38 -19.42 -19.18
N LEU A 145 -1.85 -19.90 -18.03
CA LEU A 145 -3.03 -19.37 -17.35
C LEU A 145 -2.82 -17.91 -16.91
N ARG A 146 -1.65 -17.55 -16.36
CA ARG A 146 -1.29 -16.15 -16.09
C ARG A 146 -1.26 -15.27 -17.34
N ARG A 147 -0.81 -15.80 -18.48
CA ARG A 147 -0.81 -15.06 -19.76
C ARG A 147 -2.22 -14.83 -20.28
N GLN A 148 -3.10 -15.84 -20.19
CA GLN A 148 -4.52 -15.72 -20.52
C GLN A 148 -5.20 -14.67 -19.61
N PHE A 149 -5.04 -14.78 -18.29
CA PHE A 149 -5.60 -13.80 -17.36
C PHE A 149 -5.06 -12.39 -17.58
N LYS A 150 -3.77 -12.23 -17.91
CA LYS A 150 -3.21 -10.93 -18.29
C LYS A 150 -3.90 -10.39 -19.55
N LYS A 151 -4.07 -11.21 -20.59
CA LYS A 151 -4.71 -10.79 -21.85
C LYS A 151 -6.18 -10.41 -21.65
N ASN A 152 -6.94 -11.21 -20.91
CA ASN A 152 -8.35 -10.93 -20.62
C ASN A 152 -8.44 -9.63 -19.80
N PHE A 153 -7.65 -9.51 -18.73
CA PHE A 153 -7.60 -8.31 -17.92
C PHE A 153 -7.24 -7.04 -18.73
N GLU A 154 -6.31 -7.14 -19.69
CA GLU A 154 -5.94 -6.03 -20.59
C GLU A 154 -7.02 -5.71 -21.65
N ALA A 155 -8.00 -6.60 -21.88
CA ALA A 155 -9.05 -6.42 -22.89
C ALA A 155 -10.36 -5.86 -22.33
N ASP A 156 -10.83 -6.39 -21.19
CA ASP A 156 -12.15 -6.05 -20.61
C ASP A 156 -12.14 -5.87 -19.08
N GLY A 157 -11.00 -6.09 -18.42
CA GLY A 157 -10.89 -6.04 -16.96
C GLY A 157 -11.53 -7.23 -16.22
N SER A 158 -12.05 -8.25 -16.94
CA SER A 158 -12.77 -9.38 -16.35
C SER A 158 -11.89 -10.21 -15.41
N ALA A 159 -12.46 -10.59 -14.26
CA ALA A 159 -11.87 -11.59 -13.38
C ALA A 159 -11.87 -12.98 -14.08
N PRO A 160 -10.92 -13.87 -13.73
CA PRO A 160 -10.99 -15.28 -14.11
C PRO A 160 -12.34 -15.88 -13.74
N GLN A 161 -12.90 -16.73 -14.61
CA GLN A 161 -13.99 -17.62 -14.20
C GLN A 161 -13.43 -18.98 -13.76
N SER A 162 -14.14 -19.69 -12.87
CA SER A 162 -13.72 -21.01 -12.36
C SER A 162 -13.56 -22.06 -13.47
N ASN A 163 -14.40 -22.00 -14.51
CA ASN A 163 -14.32 -22.81 -15.73
C ASN A 163 -13.03 -22.60 -16.57
N GLN A 164 -12.28 -21.50 -16.37
CA GLN A 164 -11.01 -21.24 -17.08
C GLN A 164 -9.82 -22.00 -16.46
N PHE A 165 -10.00 -22.65 -15.30
CA PHE A 165 -8.97 -23.47 -14.67
C PHE A 165 -9.05 -24.91 -15.21
N PRO A 166 -8.04 -25.42 -15.93
CA PRO A 166 -8.11 -26.72 -16.60
C PRO A 166 -8.50 -27.84 -15.64
N HIS A 167 -9.54 -28.58 -16.01
CA HIS A 167 -9.95 -29.82 -15.36
C HIS A 167 -8.96 -30.94 -15.76
N ARG A 168 -8.38 -31.62 -14.76
CA ARG A 168 -7.39 -32.68 -15.00
C ARG A 168 -7.96 -34.05 -14.66
N ASP A 169 -8.88 -34.53 -15.50
CA ASP A 169 -9.51 -35.85 -15.35
C ASP A 169 -8.60 -37.02 -15.77
N ARG A 170 -7.31 -36.76 -16.06
CA ARG A 170 -6.33 -37.80 -16.42
C ARG A 170 -4.98 -37.59 -15.73
N PRO A 171 -4.41 -38.63 -15.09
CA PRO A 171 -3.05 -38.57 -14.56
C PRO A 171 -2.04 -38.35 -15.70
N PHE A 172 -0.97 -37.63 -15.40
CA PHE A 172 0.13 -37.42 -16.34
C PHE A 172 0.77 -38.76 -16.71
N ARG A 173 0.55 -39.23 -17.94
CA ARG A 173 1.43 -40.23 -18.55
C ARG A 173 2.54 -39.46 -19.25
N PRO A 174 3.79 -39.44 -18.74
CA PRO A 174 4.91 -38.97 -19.54
C PRO A 174 5.01 -39.89 -20.77
N ASN A 175 5.19 -39.30 -21.95
CA ASN A 175 5.46 -40.08 -23.17
C ASN A 175 6.73 -40.92 -22.96
N ARG A 176 6.67 -42.16 -23.46
CA ARG A 176 7.86 -42.88 -23.92
C ARG A 176 8.20 -42.39 -25.33
#